data_AF-A0A838SRT1-F1
#
_entry.id   AF-A0A838SRT1-F1
#
_cell.length_a   1.000
_cell.length_b   1.000
_cell.length_c   1.000
_cell.angle_alpha   90.00
_cell.angle_beta   90.00
_cell.angle_gamma   90.00
#
_symmetry.space_group_name_H-M   'P 1'
#
loop_
_entity.id
_entity.type
_entity.pdbx_description
1 polymer ?
#
loop_
_entity_poly.entity_id
_entity_poly.type
_entity_poly.pdbx_seq_one_letter_code
_entity_poly.pdbx_strand_id
1 'polypeptide(L)'
;DDAQIEQIVQTLGQDTLPIEVWIDEDGRVRRIRQDVPVPAGTAGGDQPSTTSLTQEFFDFGAQVDVQAPPEGETIDVSELSSQVPLPGSSG
;
A
#
# COMPACT_ATOMS: atom_id res chain seq x y z
N ASP A 1 -11.81 3.96 12.77
CA ASP A 1 -13.22 3.61 12.54
C ASP A 1 -13.40 2.12 12.37
N ASP A 2 -14.21 1.48 13.20
CA ASP A 2 -14.45 0.03 13.15
C ASP A 2 -15.07 -0.43 11.82
N ALA A 3 -15.94 0.39 11.22
CA ALA A 3 -16.58 0.07 9.94
C ALA A 3 -15.58 -0.10 8.78
N GLN A 4 -14.46 0.63 8.79
CA GLN A 4 -13.41 0.46 7.77
C GLN A 4 -12.63 -0.85 8.01
N ILE A 5 -12.40 -1.22 9.27
CA ILE A 5 -11.74 -2.47 9.62
C ILE A 5 -12.61 -3.67 9.22
N GLU A 6 -13.91 -3.63 9.48
CA GLU A 6 -14.84 -4.68 9.08
C GLU A 6 -14.87 -4.87 7.55
N GLN A 7 -14.83 -3.79 6.79
CA GLN A 7 -14.79 -3.85 5.33
C GLN A 7 -13.48 -4.46 4.82
N ILE A 8 -12.35 -4.15 5.46
CA ILE A 8 -11.05 -4.76 5.15
C ILE A 8 -11.06 -6.26 5.45
N VAL A 9 -11.59 -6.66 6.61
CA VAL A 9 -11.70 -8.08 7.01
C VAL A 9 -12.59 -8.86 6.04
N GLN A 10 -13.75 -8.30 5.66
CA GLN A 10 -14.64 -8.91 4.66
C GLN A 10 -13.97 -9.04 3.30
N THR A 11 -13.19 -8.04 2.90
CA THR A 11 -12.46 -8.05 1.62
C THR A 11 -11.38 -9.11 1.65
N LEU A 12 -10.52 -9.15 2.67
CA LEU A 12 -9.43 -10.12 2.76
C LEU A 12 -9.91 -11.55 3.04
N GLY A 13 -11.14 -11.72 3.53
CA GLY A 13 -11.71 -13.02 3.89
C GLY A 13 -11.10 -13.64 5.15
N GLN A 14 -10.32 -12.86 5.90
CA GLN A 14 -9.61 -13.28 7.11
C GLN A 14 -9.49 -12.11 8.08
N ASP A 15 -9.63 -12.42 9.37
CA ASP A 15 -9.50 -11.50 10.49
C ASP A 15 -8.05 -11.36 10.98
N THR A 16 -7.19 -12.31 10.62
CA THR A 16 -5.75 -12.30 10.95
C THR A 16 -4.90 -12.39 9.69
N LEU A 17 -3.83 -11.59 9.60
CA LEU A 17 -2.82 -11.66 8.54
C LEU A 17 -1.47 -12.08 9.13
N PRO A 18 -0.86 -13.19 8.68
CA PRO A 18 0.48 -13.55 9.12
C PRO A 18 1.50 -12.54 8.57
N ILE A 19 2.34 -12.00 9.45
CA ILE A 19 3.40 -11.05 9.10
C ILE A 19 4.72 -11.58 9.67
N GLU A 20 5.75 -11.65 8.84
CA GLU A 20 7.11 -11.95 9.24
C GLU A 20 7.89 -10.63 9.43
N VAL A 21 8.52 -10.46 10.60
CA VAL A 21 9.28 -9.25 10.94
C VAL A 21 10.70 -9.65 11.37
N TRP A 22 11.69 -9.00 10.78
CA TRP A 22 13.10 -9.16 11.16
C TRP A 22 13.56 -7.94 11.93
N ILE A 23 14.08 -8.16 13.14
CA ILE A 23 14.60 -7.13 14.05
C ILE A 23 16.12 -7.31 14.16
N ASP A 24 16.89 -6.22 14.11
CA ASP A 24 18.34 -6.26 14.34
C ASP A 24 18.73 -6.20 15.83
N GLU A 25 20.02 -6.26 16.10
CA GLU A 25 20.58 -6.23 17.46
C GLU A 25 20.27 -4.92 18.22
N ASP A 26 20.03 -3.82 17.50
CA ASP A 26 19.66 -2.51 18.05
C ASP A 26 18.15 -2.36 18.27
N GLY A 27 17.35 -3.40 17.98
CA GLY A 27 15.90 -3.39 18.15
C GLY A 27 15.14 -2.70 16.99
N ARG A 28 15.76 -2.53 15.83
CA ARG A 28 15.14 -1.86 14.66
C ARG A 28 14.58 -2.88 13.68
N VAL A 29 13.43 -2.57 13.09
CA VAL A 29 12.83 -3.37 12.02
C VAL A 29 13.68 -3.26 10.77
N ARG A 30 14.24 -4.37 10.28
CA ARG A 30 15.03 -4.44 9.04
C ARG A 30 14.24 -4.92 7.85
N ARG A 31 13.24 -5.77 8.09
CA ARG A 31 12.40 -6.31 7.03
C ARG A 31 11.01 -6.62 7.58
N ILE A 32 10.01 -6.44 6.72
CA ILE A 32 8.65 -6.93 6.89
C ILE A 32 8.30 -7.72 5.64
N ARG A 33 7.71 -8.91 5.82
CA ARG A 33 7.15 -9.71 4.73
C ARG A 33 5.74 -10.14 5.09
N GLN A 34 4.84 -10.02 4.13
CA GLN A 34 3.45 -10.41 4.28
C GLN A 34 2.90 -10.96 2.97
N ASP A 35 2.04 -11.96 3.07
CA ASP A 35 1.30 -12.54 1.95
C ASP A 35 -0.15 -12.09 2.05
N VAL A 36 -0.54 -11.15 1.20
CA VAL A 36 -1.86 -10.50 1.23
C VAL A 36 -2.80 -11.22 0.25
N PRO A 37 -3.93 -11.78 0.70
CA PRO A 37 -4.93 -12.32 -0.21
C PRO A 37 -5.55 -11.19 -1.03
N VAL A 38 -5.66 -11.41 -2.34
CA VAL A 38 -6.30 -10.52 -3.29
C VAL A 38 -7.56 -11.20 -3.81
N PRO A 39 -8.75 -10.70 -3.43
CA PRO A 39 -10.02 -11.26 -3.90
C PRO A 39 -10.17 -11.13 -5.41
N ALA A 40 -10.89 -12.08 -6.01
CA ALA A 40 -11.27 -12.00 -7.41
C ALA A 40 -11.97 -10.66 -7.72
N GLY A 41 -11.67 -10.07 -8.87
CA GLY A 41 -12.28 -8.82 -9.35
C GLY A 41 -11.69 -7.52 -8.80
N THR A 42 -10.76 -7.55 -7.85
CA THR A 42 -10.18 -6.31 -7.27
C THR A 42 -8.97 -5.77 -8.04
N ALA A 43 -8.22 -6.63 -8.74
CA ALA A 43 -7.03 -6.27 -9.52
C ALA A 43 -7.13 -6.66 -11.01
N GLY A 44 -8.35 -6.72 -11.56
CA GLY A 44 -8.59 -7.10 -12.95
C GLY A 44 -8.42 -8.60 -13.27
N GLY A 45 -8.17 -9.43 -12.24
CA GLY A 45 -8.14 -10.89 -12.36
C GLY A 45 -9.46 -11.52 -11.90
N ASP A 46 -9.96 -12.50 -12.66
CA ASP A 46 -11.21 -13.20 -12.38
C ASP A 46 -11.09 -14.30 -11.30
N GLN A 47 -9.89 -14.48 -10.73
CA GLN A 47 -9.60 -15.53 -9.76
C GLN A 47 -8.93 -14.94 -8.51
N PRO A 48 -9.17 -15.52 -7.32
CA PRO A 48 -8.45 -15.13 -6.11
C PRO A 48 -6.96 -15.41 -6.28
N SER A 49 -6.13 -14.53 -5.74
CA SER A 49 -4.67 -14.67 -5.77
C SER A 49 -4.05 -14.21 -4.45
N THR A 50 -2.73 -14.37 -4.31
CA THR A 50 -1.98 -13.89 -3.16
C THR A 50 -0.85 -13.00 -3.65
N THR A 51 -0.73 -11.81 -3.07
CA THR A 51 0.35 -10.87 -3.35
C THR A 51 1.35 -10.91 -2.20
N SER A 52 2.60 -11.29 -2.50
CA SER A 52 3.69 -11.22 -1.54
C SER A 52 4.30 -9.81 -1.54
N LEU A 53 4.26 -9.13 -0.39
CA LEU A 53 4.93 -7.85 -0.17
C LEU A 53 6.15 -8.06 0.71
N THR A 54 7.31 -7.53 0.30
CA THR A 54 8.52 -7.45 1.12
C THR A 54 8.97 -6.00 1.17
N GLN A 55 9.17 -5.49 2.39
CA GLN A 55 9.68 -4.15 2.66
C GLN A 55 10.98 -4.27 3.43
N GLU A 56 12.02 -3.58 2.97
CA GLU A 56 13.35 -3.58 3.60
C GLU A 56 13.70 -2.16 4.03
N PHE A 57 14.21 -2.05 5.25
CA PHE A 57 14.53 -0.77 5.88
C PHE A 57 16.03 -0.66 6.10
N PHE A 58 16.59 0.44 5.62
CA PHE A 58 18.03 0.74 5.62
C PHE A 58 18.26 2.24 5.89
N ASP A 59 19.53 2.65 6.00
CA ASP A 59 19.95 4.04 6.19
C ASP A 59 19.29 4.77 7.39
N PHE A 60 19.11 4.04 8.49
CA PHE A 60 18.56 4.61 9.73
C PHE A 60 19.40 5.79 10.23
N GLY A 61 18.75 6.95 10.39
CA GLY A 61 19.39 8.17 10.87
C GLY A 61 20.09 8.97 9.78
N ALA A 62 19.97 8.59 8.51
CA ALA A 62 20.48 9.40 7.40
C ALA A 62 19.78 10.78 7.37
N GLN A 63 20.56 11.81 7.10
CA GLN A 63 20.04 13.15 6.87
C GLN A 63 19.63 13.27 5.40
N VAL A 64 18.33 13.41 5.17
CA VAL A 64 17.76 13.54 3.81
C VAL A 64 17.47 15.00 3.54
N ASP A 65 17.98 15.52 2.42
CA ASP A 65 17.58 16.83 1.88
C ASP A 65 16.45 16.61 0.88
N VAL A 66 15.27 17.16 1.18
CA VAL A 66 14.08 17.06 0.31
C VAL A 66 13.80 18.44 -0.27
N GLN A 67 13.90 18.56 -1.59
CA GLN A 67 13.53 19.77 -2.31
C GLN A 67 12.25 19.54 -3.10
N ALA A 68 11.38 20.54 -3.13
CA ALA A 68 10.19 20.48 -3.96
C ALA A 68 10.59 20.33 -5.43
N PRO A 69 9.97 19.42 -6.19
CA PRO A 69 10.15 19.38 -7.63
C PRO A 69 9.72 20.73 -8.24
N PRO A 70 10.32 21.15 -9.37
CA PRO A 70 9.91 22.35 -10.09
C PRO A 70 8.42 22.33 -10.44
N GLU A 71 7.78 23.49 -10.52
CA GLU A 71 6.32 23.58 -10.79
C GLU A 71 5.89 22.87 -12.08
N GLY A 72 6.76 22.84 -13.11
CA GLY A 72 6.51 22.14 -14.36
C GLY A 72 6.63 20.61 -14.31
N GLU A 73 7.11 20.04 -13.21
CA GLU A 73 7.18 18.59 -12.95
C GLU A 73 6.07 18.11 -12.01
N THR A 74 5.21 19.03 -11.58
CA THR A 74 4.02 18.74 -10.77
C THR A 74 2.77 18.96 -11.60
N ILE A 75 1.73 18.21 -11.30
CA ILE A 75 0.39 18.39 -11.86
C ILE A 75 -0.60 18.43 -10.70
N ASP A 76 -1.60 19.31 -10.80
CA ASP A 76 -2.67 19.34 -9.82
C ASP A 76 -3.57 18.10 -9.98
N VAL A 77 -3.85 17.42 -8.88
CA VAL A 77 -4.65 16.18 -8.89
C VAL A 77 -6.08 16.42 -9.41
N SER A 78 -6.62 17.63 -9.25
CA SER A 78 -7.93 18.01 -9.81
C SER A 78 -7.89 18.04 -11.34
N GLU A 79 -6.79 18.46 -11.95
CA GLU A 79 -6.60 18.45 -13.40
C GLU A 79 -6.46 17.02 -13.95
N LEU A 80 -5.85 16.12 -13.17
CA LEU A 80 -5.69 14.70 -13.49
C LEU A 80 -7.03 13.95 -13.51
N SER A 81 -7.91 14.22 -12.53
CA SER A 81 -9.25 13.63 -12.43
C SER A 81 -10.16 13.96 -13.63
N SER A 82 -9.86 15.06 -14.33
CA SER A 82 -10.57 15.49 -15.53
C SER A 82 -10.21 14.67 -16.78
N GLN A 83 -9.03 14.05 -16.78
CA GLN A 83 -8.42 13.40 -17.95
C GLN A 83 -8.38 11.87 -17.83
N VAL A 84 -8.42 11.33 -16.60
CA VAL A 84 -8.42 9.89 -16.32
C VAL A 84 -9.68 9.55 -15.53
N PRO A 85 -10.64 8.79 -16.07
CA PRO A 85 -11.75 8.27 -15.28
C PRO A 85 -11.19 7.37 -14.18
N LEU A 86 -11.32 7.80 -12.92
CA LEU A 86 -10.98 6.96 -11.78
C LEU A 86 -12.03 5.85 -11.67
N PRO A 87 -11.61 4.57 -11.48
CA PRO A 87 -12.55 3.50 -11.21
C PRO A 87 -13.30 3.83 -9.90
N GLY A 88 -14.63 4.00 -10.00
CA GLY A 88 -15.49 4.37 -8.87
C GLY A 88 -16.02 5.81 -8.87
N SER A 89 -15.69 6.63 -9.87
CA SER A 89 -16.39 7.91 -10.11
C SER A 89 -17.79 7.67 -10.66
N SER A 90 -18.71 7.19 -9.82
CA SER A 90 -20.14 7.26 -10.10
C SER A 90 -20.61 8.69 -9.80
N GLY A 91 -20.88 9.45 -10.87
CA GLY A 91 -21.84 10.55 -10.82
C GLY A 91 -23.27 10.02 -10.78
#